data_AF-A0A3D3W0V9-F1
#
_entry.id   AF-A0A3D3W0V9-F1
#
_cell.length_a   1.000
_cell.length_b   1.000
_cell.length_c   1.000
_cell.angle_alpha   90.00
_cell.angle_beta   90.00
_cell.angle_gamma   90.00
#
_symmetry.space_group_name_H-M   'P 1'
#
loop_
_entity.id
_entity.type
_entity.pdbx_description
1 polymer ?
#
loop_
_entity_poly.entity_id
_entity_poly.type
_entity_poly.pdbx_seq_one_letter_code
_entity_poly.pdbx_strand_id
1 'polypeptide(L)'
;MKTSHRPASGSCPSRRGTLQKLTAVILTISLVSSSSSGLSTATADEPPQNLQIYVLMGQSNMAGRGELQKTREPLQPRIQMLTKEERWVPASEPLHFDKSIAAAGLGASFAVRMAESDPQAVIGLVPCAVGGTPLSRWQKGEDLYEQALKRIRTAQKNGTVRGILWHQGENDSLDLQKAESYARRLAKMVDDLRTDLNDADVPFVAGTLGDFLSNDAGGKPYHWKTVNAQLQLLPGLSARTAIVDAGGLKAKSDGVHFDTPSLRTLGERYADAIQQLQKSTAQK
;
A
#
# COMPACT_ATOMS: atom_id res chain seq x y z
N MET A 1 -72.67 81.92 -1.59
CA MET A 1 -73.74 81.09 -0.98
C MET A 1 -74.30 80.17 -2.07
N LYS A 2 -74.28 78.84 -1.84
CA LYS A 2 -75.05 77.78 -2.55
C LYS A 2 -74.64 77.50 -4.02
N THR A 3 -73.94 76.37 -4.28
CA THR A 3 -74.46 75.03 -4.72
C THR A 3 -74.92 75.04 -6.19
N SER A 4 -74.78 74.05 -7.07
CA SER A 4 -74.38 72.64 -7.03
C SER A 4 -74.40 72.11 -8.48
N HIS A 5 -73.69 71.01 -8.72
CA HIS A 5 -73.99 69.91 -9.66
C HIS A 5 -74.15 70.15 -11.17
N ARG A 6 -73.31 69.43 -11.93
CA ARG A 6 -73.61 68.92 -13.28
C ARG A 6 -73.56 67.38 -13.26
N PRO A 7 -74.40 66.68 -14.06
CA PRO A 7 -74.38 65.23 -14.15
C PRO A 7 -73.86 64.68 -15.50
N ALA A 8 -73.70 63.34 -15.51
CA ALA A 8 -74.00 62.37 -16.59
C ALA A 8 -72.97 62.05 -17.70
N SER A 9 -72.49 60.79 -17.62
CA SER A 9 -72.48 59.70 -18.63
C SER A 9 -72.02 59.90 -20.09
N GLY A 10 -71.16 58.99 -20.56
CA GLY A 10 -70.95 58.70 -21.98
C GLY A 10 -69.96 57.55 -22.22
N SER A 11 -70.39 56.55 -22.97
CA SER A 11 -69.85 55.20 -23.22
C SER A 11 -68.64 55.05 -24.16
N CYS A 12 -67.93 53.92 -23.99
CA CYS A 12 -67.06 53.09 -24.88
C CYS A 12 -67.30 53.15 -26.42
N PRO A 13 -66.47 52.56 -27.34
CA PRO A 13 -65.33 51.62 -27.12
C PRO A 13 -64.09 51.70 -28.06
N SER A 14 -63.06 50.94 -27.67
CA SER A 14 -61.98 50.24 -28.40
C SER A 14 -61.60 50.58 -29.85
N ARG A 15 -60.29 50.68 -30.12
CA ARG A 15 -59.63 49.90 -31.19
C ARG A 15 -58.10 49.82 -31.00
N ARG A 16 -57.58 48.67 -31.41
CA ARG A 16 -56.24 48.12 -31.21
C ARG A 16 -55.17 48.89 -32.00
N GLY A 17 -54.03 49.15 -31.35
CA GLY A 17 -52.83 49.71 -31.97
C GLY A 17 -51.99 48.63 -32.65
N THR A 18 -51.53 48.94 -33.86
CA THR A 18 -50.57 48.16 -34.65
C THR A 18 -49.18 48.75 -34.39
N LEU A 19 -48.27 47.99 -33.76
CA LEU A 19 -46.87 48.41 -33.61
C LEU A 19 -46.01 47.82 -34.74
N GLN A 20 -45.38 48.71 -35.51
CA GLN A 20 -44.34 48.39 -36.48
C GLN A 20 -43.10 47.83 -35.76
N LYS A 21 -42.56 46.72 -36.27
CA LYS A 21 -41.33 46.10 -35.79
C LYS A 21 -40.12 46.87 -36.33
N LEU A 22 -39.36 47.53 -35.46
CA LEU A 22 -37.98 47.93 -35.75
C LEU A 22 -37.06 46.71 -35.65
N THR A 23 -36.28 46.46 -36.69
CA THR A 23 -35.25 45.41 -36.72
C THR A 23 -33.97 45.98 -36.11
N ALA A 24 -33.62 45.54 -34.90
CA ALA A 24 -32.31 45.80 -34.30
C ALA A 24 -31.35 44.66 -34.68
N VAL A 25 -30.25 45.01 -35.34
CA VAL A 25 -29.14 44.09 -35.65
C VAL A 25 -28.33 43.89 -34.37
N ILE A 26 -28.41 42.71 -33.76
CA ILE A 26 -27.56 42.31 -32.63
C ILE A 26 -26.29 41.69 -33.19
N LEU A 27 -25.15 42.36 -33.01
CA LEU A 27 -23.83 41.83 -33.32
C LEU A 27 -23.40 40.87 -32.20
N THR A 28 -23.50 39.57 -32.42
CA THR A 28 -23.03 38.55 -31.48
C THR A 28 -21.51 38.39 -31.59
N ILE A 29 -20.76 38.99 -30.66
CA ILE A 29 -19.34 38.68 -30.45
C ILE A 29 -19.29 37.28 -29.82
N SER A 30 -18.91 36.28 -30.61
CA SER A 30 -18.63 34.94 -30.10
C SER A 30 -17.27 34.96 -29.41
N LEU A 31 -17.24 34.86 -28.08
CA LEU A 31 -16.00 34.55 -27.36
C LEU A 31 -15.62 33.10 -27.67
N VAL A 32 -14.58 32.93 -28.47
CA VAL A 32 -13.91 31.64 -28.61
C VAL A 32 -13.12 31.41 -27.31
N SER A 33 -13.65 30.56 -26.43
CA SER A 33 -12.90 30.07 -25.28
C SER A 33 -11.83 29.10 -25.77
N SER A 34 -10.61 29.59 -25.91
CA SER A 34 -9.43 28.76 -26.18
C SER A 34 -9.21 27.83 -24.99
N SER A 35 -9.59 26.56 -25.12
CA SER A 35 -9.21 25.53 -24.15
C SER A 35 -7.72 25.25 -24.32
N SER A 36 -6.87 25.91 -23.53
CA SER A 36 -5.49 25.48 -23.39
C SER A 36 -5.49 24.12 -22.71
N SER A 37 -5.14 23.08 -23.46
CA SER A 37 -4.78 21.78 -22.91
C SER A 37 -3.49 21.96 -22.11
N GLY A 38 -3.63 22.33 -20.84
CA GLY A 38 -2.52 22.38 -19.91
C GLY A 38 -1.99 20.97 -19.74
N LEU A 39 -0.81 20.70 -20.32
CA LEU A 39 -0.02 19.55 -19.95
C LEU A 39 0.40 19.79 -18.50
N SER A 40 -0.29 19.15 -17.56
CA SER A 40 0.07 19.18 -16.15
C SER A 40 1.42 18.49 -16.00
N THR A 41 2.48 19.27 -15.91
CA THR A 41 3.75 18.80 -15.36
C THR A 41 3.50 18.60 -13.87
N ALA A 42 3.21 17.37 -13.47
CA ALA A 42 3.20 16.99 -12.06
C ALA A 42 4.54 17.44 -11.46
N THR A 43 4.50 18.44 -10.59
CA THR A 43 5.65 18.87 -9.81
C THR A 43 5.99 17.74 -8.85
N ALA A 44 7.28 17.46 -8.67
CA ALA A 44 7.78 16.35 -7.84
C ALA A 44 7.46 16.47 -6.32
N ASP A 45 6.65 17.45 -5.93
CA ASP A 45 6.36 17.80 -4.53
C ASP A 45 4.91 17.51 -4.11
N GLU A 46 3.98 17.23 -5.03
CA GLU A 46 2.64 16.79 -4.62
C GLU A 46 2.59 15.26 -4.46
N PRO A 47 2.16 14.75 -3.28
CA PRO A 47 2.05 13.32 -3.08
C PRO A 47 1.07 12.71 -4.07
N PRO A 48 1.33 11.48 -4.56
CA PRO A 48 0.45 10.84 -5.52
C PRO A 48 -0.98 10.74 -4.95
N GLN A 49 -1.96 11.24 -5.69
CA GLN A 49 -3.36 11.04 -5.32
C GLN A 49 -3.66 9.53 -5.26
N ASN A 50 -4.45 9.09 -4.28
CA ASN A 50 -4.78 7.67 -4.05
C ASN A 50 -3.58 6.75 -3.74
N LEU A 51 -2.59 7.24 -2.99
CA LEU A 51 -1.47 6.42 -2.53
C LEU A 51 -1.92 5.34 -1.52
N GLN A 52 -1.87 4.09 -1.96
CA GLN A 52 -2.09 2.90 -1.13
C GLN A 52 -0.75 2.38 -0.61
N ILE A 53 -0.55 2.48 0.70
CA ILE A 53 0.71 2.18 1.37
C ILE A 53 0.76 0.71 1.78
N TYR A 54 1.85 0.03 1.41
CA TYR A 54 2.16 -1.33 1.81
C TYR A 54 3.50 -1.37 2.54
N VAL A 55 3.47 -1.84 3.78
CA VAL A 55 4.64 -1.87 4.67
C VAL A 55 5.36 -3.20 4.51
N LEU A 56 6.68 -3.16 4.30
CA LEU A 56 7.52 -4.34 4.09
C LEU A 56 8.39 -4.58 5.34
N MET A 57 7.97 -5.50 6.21
CA MET A 57 8.61 -5.77 7.50
C MET A 57 9.16 -7.20 7.60
N GLY A 58 10.14 -7.40 8.48
CA GLY A 58 10.75 -8.70 8.73
C GLY A 58 12.27 -8.67 8.56
N GLN A 59 12.84 -9.73 8.01
CA GLN A 59 14.30 -9.89 7.89
C GLN A 59 14.80 -9.95 6.44
N SER A 60 15.91 -10.65 6.18
CA SER A 60 16.65 -10.58 4.92
C SER A 60 15.84 -11.08 3.72
N ASN A 61 14.94 -12.05 3.90
CA ASN A 61 14.08 -12.55 2.83
C ASN A 61 12.91 -11.60 2.48
N MET A 62 12.45 -10.74 3.41
CA MET A 62 11.63 -9.57 3.07
C MET A 62 12.48 -8.49 2.39
N ALA A 63 13.64 -8.20 2.96
CA ALA A 63 14.53 -7.14 2.49
C ALA A 63 15.00 -7.40 1.04
N GLY A 64 15.18 -8.67 0.70
CA GLY A 64 15.61 -9.14 -0.62
C GLY A 64 17.10 -9.41 -0.66
N ARG A 65 17.46 -10.62 -1.10
CA ARG A 65 18.85 -11.08 -1.33
C ARG A 65 19.01 -11.81 -2.67
N GLY A 66 17.95 -11.82 -3.48
CA GLY A 66 17.96 -12.41 -4.81
C GLY A 66 18.87 -11.62 -5.75
N GLU A 67 19.38 -12.28 -6.78
CA GLU A 67 20.16 -11.63 -7.82
C GLU A 67 19.34 -10.55 -8.54
N LEU A 68 19.92 -9.35 -8.67
CA LEU A 68 19.31 -8.24 -9.40
C LEU A 68 19.39 -8.48 -10.91
N GLN A 69 18.42 -7.96 -11.63
CA GLN A 69 18.57 -7.75 -13.07
C GLN A 69 19.68 -6.73 -13.33
N LYS A 70 20.29 -6.80 -14.52
CA LYS A 70 21.42 -5.92 -14.89
C LYS A 70 21.00 -4.44 -14.92
N THR A 71 19.76 -4.15 -15.26
CA THR A 71 19.18 -2.81 -15.27
C THR A 71 18.41 -2.56 -13.98
N ARG A 72 18.50 -1.33 -13.46
CA ARG A 72 17.79 -0.88 -12.24
C ARG A 72 16.65 0.08 -12.59
N GLU A 73 15.94 -0.25 -13.66
CA GLU A 73 14.82 0.57 -14.10
C GLU A 73 13.70 0.57 -13.05
N PRO A 74 12.94 1.67 -12.95
CA PRO A 74 11.74 1.68 -12.13
C PRO A 74 10.78 0.56 -12.51
N LEU A 75 10.11 -0.05 -11.53
CA LEU A 75 9.19 -1.19 -11.74
C LEU A 75 8.05 -0.84 -12.70
N GLN A 76 7.41 0.31 -12.49
CA GLN A 76 6.44 0.97 -13.39
C GLN A 76 6.06 2.36 -12.82
N PRO A 77 5.42 3.26 -13.60
CA PRO A 77 5.15 4.64 -13.18
C PRO A 77 4.29 4.80 -11.91
N ARG A 78 3.36 3.87 -11.65
CA ARG A 78 2.42 3.93 -10.51
C ARG A 78 2.93 3.23 -9.24
N ILE A 79 4.19 2.79 -9.22
CA ILE A 79 4.79 2.22 -8.01
C ILE A 79 5.86 3.15 -7.49
N GLN A 80 5.68 3.58 -6.25
CA GLN A 80 6.57 4.46 -5.51
C GLN A 80 7.15 3.71 -4.33
N MET A 81 8.34 4.12 -3.87
CA MET A 81 8.93 3.65 -2.63
C MET A 81 9.36 4.83 -1.77
N LEU A 82 9.24 4.70 -0.46
CA LEU A 82 9.81 5.65 0.49
C LEU A 82 11.31 5.35 0.63
N THR A 83 12.19 6.33 0.39
CA THR A 83 13.64 6.18 0.55
C THR A 83 14.07 6.30 2.01
N LYS A 84 15.33 5.97 2.31
CA LYS A 84 15.90 6.13 3.66
C LYS A 84 15.74 7.56 4.20
N GLU A 85 15.82 8.55 3.33
CA GLU A 85 15.64 9.99 3.61
C GLU A 85 14.17 10.43 3.63
N GLU A 86 13.23 9.47 3.66
CA GLU A 86 11.78 9.70 3.75
C GLU A 86 11.20 10.49 2.57
N ARG A 87 11.75 10.30 1.36
CA ARG A 87 11.20 10.84 0.11
C ARG A 87 10.52 9.76 -0.71
N TRP A 88 9.40 10.08 -1.35
CA TRP A 88 8.78 9.19 -2.34
C TRP A 88 9.49 9.30 -3.68
N VAL A 89 9.88 8.16 -4.25
CA VAL A 89 10.52 8.07 -5.57
C VAL A 89 9.93 6.90 -6.35
N PRO A 90 10.01 6.88 -7.70
CA PRO A 90 9.68 5.69 -8.48
C PRO A 90 10.45 4.48 -7.96
N ALA A 91 9.72 3.40 -7.65
CA ALA A 91 10.32 2.23 -7.02
C ALA A 91 11.26 1.50 -7.98
N SER A 92 12.49 1.26 -7.54
CA SER A 92 13.49 0.46 -8.24
C SER A 92 14.19 -0.46 -7.24
N GLU A 93 14.63 -1.63 -7.68
CA GLU A 93 15.37 -2.54 -6.80
C GLU A 93 16.85 -2.14 -6.68
N PRO A 94 17.46 -2.34 -5.49
CA PRO A 94 16.89 -2.92 -4.27
C PRO A 94 15.92 -1.98 -3.55
N LEU A 95 14.77 -2.53 -3.11
CA LEU A 95 13.77 -1.77 -2.36
C LEU A 95 14.23 -1.43 -0.94
N HIS A 96 15.06 -2.28 -0.34
CA HIS A 96 15.56 -2.09 1.02
C HIS A 96 17.00 -1.58 1.02
N PHE A 97 17.34 -0.90 2.11
CA PHE A 97 18.65 -0.30 2.37
C PHE A 97 19.20 -0.73 3.73
N ASP A 98 18.80 -1.92 4.19
CA ASP A 98 19.16 -2.47 5.50
C ASP A 98 20.65 -2.83 5.58
N LYS A 99 21.20 -3.35 4.48
CA LYS A 99 22.59 -3.77 4.32
C LYS A 99 23.06 -3.51 2.89
N SER A 100 24.37 -3.42 2.68
CA SER A 100 24.97 -3.25 1.34
C SER A 100 24.67 -4.39 0.37
N ILE A 101 24.30 -5.57 0.90
CA ILE A 101 23.90 -6.76 0.14
C ILE A 101 22.40 -6.82 -0.18
N ALA A 102 21.62 -5.78 0.13
CA ALA A 102 20.23 -5.71 -0.28
C ALA A 102 20.11 -5.78 -1.80
N ALA A 103 19.18 -6.58 -2.28
CA ALA A 103 19.08 -6.95 -3.70
C ALA A 103 17.61 -7.17 -4.09
N ALA A 104 17.33 -8.08 -5.05
CA ALA A 104 15.96 -8.36 -5.47
C ALA A 104 15.14 -8.93 -4.31
N GLY A 105 13.88 -8.50 -4.18
CA GLY A 105 12.97 -8.85 -3.09
C GLY A 105 11.55 -9.14 -3.55
N LEU A 106 10.74 -9.73 -2.66
CA LEU A 106 9.35 -10.07 -2.95
C LEU A 106 8.46 -8.83 -3.15
N GLY A 107 8.85 -7.69 -2.56
CA GLY A 107 8.08 -6.46 -2.63
C GLY A 107 7.87 -5.92 -4.05
N ALA A 108 8.74 -6.25 -4.99
CA ALA A 108 8.64 -5.75 -6.36
C ALA A 108 7.53 -6.44 -7.17
N SER A 109 7.47 -7.78 -7.20
CA SER A 109 6.35 -8.48 -7.88
C SER A 109 5.03 -8.28 -7.14
N PHE A 110 5.07 -8.22 -5.80
CA PHE A 110 3.92 -7.82 -5.00
C PHE A 110 3.34 -6.49 -5.50
N ALA A 111 4.18 -5.46 -5.62
CA ALA A 111 3.73 -4.13 -6.00
C ALA A 111 3.19 -4.05 -7.44
N VAL A 112 3.84 -4.76 -8.37
CA VAL A 112 3.35 -4.88 -9.76
C VAL A 112 1.97 -5.52 -9.78
N ARG A 113 1.80 -6.64 -9.08
CA ARG A 113 0.53 -7.35 -9.00
C ARG A 113 -0.59 -6.51 -8.36
N MET A 114 -0.28 -5.74 -7.31
CA MET A 114 -1.24 -4.81 -6.70
C MET A 114 -1.62 -3.68 -7.66
N ALA A 115 -0.66 -3.07 -8.35
CA ALA A 115 -0.91 -1.99 -9.30
C ALA A 115 -1.74 -2.47 -10.51
N GLU A 116 -1.56 -3.69 -10.98
CA GLU A 116 -2.37 -4.30 -12.05
C GLU A 116 -3.82 -4.52 -11.62
N SER A 117 -4.04 -4.87 -10.35
CA SER A 117 -5.38 -5.15 -9.82
C SER A 117 -6.23 -3.90 -9.59
N ASP A 118 -5.60 -2.75 -9.40
CA ASP A 118 -6.26 -1.45 -9.22
C ASP A 118 -5.58 -0.37 -10.08
N PRO A 119 -6.09 -0.11 -11.30
CA PRO A 119 -5.52 0.89 -12.20
C PRO A 119 -5.59 2.33 -11.67
N GLN A 120 -6.43 2.61 -10.67
CA GLN A 120 -6.62 3.94 -10.09
C GLN A 120 -5.71 4.19 -8.87
N ALA A 121 -5.13 3.13 -8.31
CA ALA A 121 -4.20 3.22 -7.20
C ALA A 121 -2.80 3.62 -7.64
N VAL A 122 -2.13 4.39 -6.80
CA VAL A 122 -0.68 4.48 -6.75
C VAL A 122 -0.21 3.59 -5.60
N ILE A 123 0.71 2.68 -5.87
CA ILE A 123 1.22 1.74 -4.87
C ILE A 123 2.45 2.35 -4.20
N GLY A 124 2.39 2.57 -2.89
CA GLY A 124 3.49 3.10 -2.09
C GLY A 124 4.12 2.01 -1.24
N LEU A 125 5.39 1.69 -1.47
CA LEU A 125 6.14 0.73 -0.68
C LEU A 125 6.89 1.43 0.46
N VAL A 126 6.78 0.90 1.67
CA VAL A 126 7.50 1.38 2.85
C VAL A 126 8.44 0.27 3.34
N PRO A 127 9.72 0.29 2.89
CA PRO A 127 10.73 -0.68 3.29
C PRO A 127 11.12 -0.47 4.75
N CYS A 128 10.94 -1.50 5.57
CA CYS A 128 11.29 -1.49 7.00
C CYS A 128 12.15 -2.70 7.40
N ALA A 129 12.20 -3.77 6.62
CA ALA A 129 12.86 -5.02 7.01
C ALA A 129 14.37 -4.86 7.28
N VAL A 130 14.87 -5.65 8.25
CA VAL A 130 16.29 -5.63 8.67
C VAL A 130 16.82 -7.05 8.80
N GLY A 131 17.82 -7.40 7.99
CA GLY A 131 18.32 -8.76 7.87
C GLY A 131 19.00 -9.31 9.11
N GLY A 132 18.64 -10.55 9.47
CA GLY A 132 19.22 -11.28 10.61
C GLY A 132 18.65 -10.88 11.97
N THR A 133 17.46 -10.28 12.03
CA THR A 133 16.87 -9.81 13.27
C THR A 133 15.85 -10.82 13.83
N PRO A 134 15.85 -11.06 15.16
CA PRO A 134 14.82 -11.87 15.81
C PRO A 134 13.52 -11.07 16.02
N LEU A 135 12.40 -11.75 16.15
CA LEU A 135 11.06 -11.17 16.41
C LEU A 135 11.04 -10.37 17.73
N SER A 136 11.93 -10.65 18.67
CA SER A 136 12.03 -9.89 19.92
C SER A 136 12.31 -8.41 19.68
N ARG A 137 13.04 -8.03 18.62
CA ARG A 137 13.33 -6.63 18.28
C ARG A 137 12.18 -5.89 17.60
N TRP A 138 11.14 -6.63 17.24
CA TRP A 138 9.95 -6.13 16.59
C TRP A 138 8.76 -6.06 17.56
N GLN A 139 8.97 -6.22 18.87
CA GLN A 139 7.92 -5.99 19.86
C GLN A 139 7.76 -4.51 20.16
N LYS A 140 6.58 -4.08 20.61
CA LYS A 140 6.34 -2.67 20.98
C LYS A 140 7.34 -2.16 22.00
N GLY A 141 7.87 -0.95 21.79
CA GLY A 141 8.94 -0.36 22.59
C GLY A 141 10.35 -0.78 22.17
N GLU A 142 10.49 -1.80 21.31
CA GLU A 142 11.78 -2.23 20.80
C GLU A 142 12.17 -1.44 19.55
N ASP A 143 13.47 -1.33 19.33
CA ASP A 143 14.01 -0.36 18.39
C ASP A 143 13.59 -0.54 16.92
N LEU A 144 13.40 -1.76 16.39
CA LEU A 144 12.92 -1.95 15.00
C LEU A 144 11.43 -1.70 14.87
N TYR A 145 10.66 -2.05 15.90
CA TYR A 145 9.25 -1.70 15.95
C TYR A 145 9.07 -0.19 15.91
N GLU A 146 9.77 0.54 16.78
CA GLU A 146 9.65 2.01 16.86
C GLU A 146 10.16 2.70 15.58
N GLN A 147 11.25 2.18 14.98
CA GLN A 147 11.73 2.68 13.69
C GLN A 147 10.72 2.45 12.56
N ALA A 148 10.12 1.25 12.50
CA ALA A 148 9.09 0.96 11.51
C ALA A 148 7.85 1.83 11.72
N LEU A 149 7.35 1.95 12.95
CA LEU A 149 6.17 2.76 13.28
C LEU A 149 6.38 4.23 12.92
N LYS A 150 7.54 4.80 13.26
CA LYS A 150 7.89 6.18 12.86
C LYS A 150 7.83 6.34 11.33
N ARG A 151 8.43 5.40 10.61
CA ARG A 151 8.49 5.42 9.14
C ARG A 151 7.11 5.26 8.49
N ILE A 152 6.26 4.40 9.04
CA ILE A 152 4.87 4.21 8.60
C ILE A 152 4.08 5.51 8.82
N ARG A 153 4.23 6.16 9.99
CA ARG A 153 3.57 7.44 10.28
C ARG A 153 4.04 8.57 9.36
N THR A 154 5.31 8.59 8.96
CA THR A 154 5.79 9.51 7.92
C THR A 154 5.08 9.24 6.59
N ALA A 155 4.98 7.98 6.18
CA ALA A 155 4.30 7.60 4.94
C ALA A 155 2.80 7.96 4.95
N GLN A 156 2.11 7.79 6.09
CA GLN A 156 0.67 8.10 6.25
C GLN A 156 0.31 9.57 6.00
N LYS A 157 1.28 10.49 5.99
CA LYS A 157 1.07 11.88 5.59
C LYS A 157 0.65 12.03 4.12
N ASN A 158 0.92 11.00 3.30
CA ASN A 158 0.71 11.04 1.86
C ASN A 158 -0.25 9.95 1.34
N GLY A 159 -0.73 9.06 2.21
CA GLY A 159 -1.56 7.92 1.79
C GLY A 159 -2.12 7.11 2.95
N THR A 160 -2.80 6.01 2.62
CA THR A 160 -3.42 5.13 3.62
C THR A 160 -2.73 3.78 3.64
N VAL A 161 -2.44 3.25 4.83
CA VAL A 161 -1.92 1.87 4.96
C VAL A 161 -3.00 0.90 4.53
N ARG A 162 -2.72 0.11 3.49
CA ARG A 162 -3.64 -0.88 2.91
C ARG A 162 -3.19 -2.32 3.15
N GLY A 163 -1.99 -2.51 3.70
CA GLY A 163 -1.51 -3.82 4.10
C GLY A 163 -0.11 -3.78 4.71
N ILE A 164 0.18 -4.78 5.53
CA ILE A 164 1.48 -5.02 6.13
C ILE A 164 1.93 -6.41 5.71
N LEU A 165 3.13 -6.49 5.14
CA LEU A 165 3.77 -7.74 4.75
C LEU A 165 4.86 -8.06 5.77
N TRP A 166 4.86 -9.29 6.25
CA TRP A 166 5.83 -9.80 7.19
C TRP A 166 6.53 -11.04 6.64
N HIS A 167 7.86 -11.04 6.59
CA HIS A 167 8.61 -12.26 6.29
C HIS A 167 9.83 -12.37 7.20
N GLN A 168 9.69 -13.20 8.22
CA GLN A 168 10.70 -13.45 9.24
C GLN A 168 10.41 -14.76 9.97
N GLY A 169 11.47 -15.34 10.51
CA GLY A 169 11.37 -16.47 11.44
C GLY A 169 12.66 -17.27 11.53
N GLU A 170 13.57 -17.09 10.57
CA GLU A 170 14.81 -17.85 10.49
C GLU A 170 15.71 -17.59 11.70
N ASN A 171 15.77 -16.36 12.23
CA ASN A 171 16.55 -16.11 13.45
C ASN A 171 15.91 -16.74 14.70
N ASP A 172 14.58 -16.66 14.84
CA ASP A 172 13.85 -17.31 15.95
C ASP A 172 13.88 -18.85 15.83
N SER A 173 14.12 -19.38 14.63
CA SER A 173 14.34 -20.81 14.38
C SER A 173 15.71 -21.31 14.87
N LEU A 174 16.54 -20.44 15.47
CA LEU A 174 17.79 -20.80 16.12
C LEU A 174 17.61 -21.21 17.60
N ASP A 175 16.40 -21.17 18.13
CA ASP A 175 16.10 -21.44 19.53
C ASP A 175 14.70 -22.06 19.65
N LEU A 176 14.57 -23.21 20.31
CA LEU A 176 13.30 -23.94 20.39
C LEU A 176 12.21 -23.13 21.09
N GLN A 177 12.54 -22.45 22.18
CA GLN A 177 11.57 -21.69 22.97
C GLN A 177 11.07 -20.49 22.18
N LYS A 178 11.95 -19.82 21.43
CA LYS A 178 11.55 -18.75 20.51
C LYS A 178 10.66 -19.29 19.40
N ALA A 179 11.02 -20.43 18.81
CA ALA A 179 10.24 -21.08 17.77
C ALA A 179 8.84 -21.48 18.25
N GLU A 180 8.72 -22.09 19.44
CA GLU A 180 7.44 -22.56 20.01
C GLU A 180 6.52 -21.41 20.47
N SER A 181 7.10 -20.28 20.89
CA SER A 181 6.34 -19.10 21.33
C SER A 181 6.00 -18.13 20.20
N TYR A 182 6.42 -18.42 18.97
CA TYR A 182 6.42 -17.47 17.86
C TYR A 182 5.04 -16.90 17.53
N ALA A 183 3.99 -17.74 17.45
CA ALA A 183 2.66 -17.30 17.07
C ALA A 183 2.09 -16.24 18.02
N ARG A 184 2.23 -16.45 19.34
CA ARG A 184 1.72 -15.52 20.36
C ARG A 184 2.46 -14.18 20.33
N ARG A 185 3.79 -14.21 20.18
CA ARG A 185 4.61 -12.98 20.09
C ARG A 185 4.33 -12.21 18.80
N LEU A 186 4.10 -12.92 17.69
CA LEU A 186 3.77 -12.28 16.43
C LEU A 186 2.36 -11.68 16.48
N ALA A 187 1.35 -12.42 16.97
CA ALA A 187 -0.01 -11.92 17.14
C ALA A 187 -0.04 -10.65 18.00
N LYS A 188 0.69 -10.64 19.12
CA LYS A 188 0.85 -9.45 19.96
C LYS A 188 1.42 -8.25 19.17
N MET A 189 2.48 -8.45 18.39
CA MET A 189 3.05 -7.38 17.55
C MET A 189 2.02 -6.86 16.53
N VAL A 190 1.24 -7.74 15.91
CA VAL A 190 0.19 -7.34 14.95
C VAL A 190 -0.86 -6.47 15.64
N ASP A 191 -1.33 -6.88 16.81
CA ASP A 191 -2.36 -6.14 17.56
C ASP A 191 -1.83 -4.79 18.06
N ASP A 192 -0.56 -4.75 18.50
CA ASP A 192 0.13 -3.51 18.88
C ASP A 192 0.23 -2.54 17.68
N LEU A 193 0.63 -3.02 16.49
CA LEU A 193 0.72 -2.21 15.27
C LEU A 193 -0.65 -1.63 14.90
N ARG A 194 -1.69 -2.45 14.91
CA ARG A 194 -3.07 -2.02 14.62
C ARG A 194 -3.55 -0.94 15.56
N THR A 195 -3.25 -1.10 16.84
CA THR A 195 -3.55 -0.10 17.87
C THR A 195 -2.80 1.20 17.60
N ASP A 196 -1.48 1.13 17.34
CA ASP A 196 -0.64 2.32 17.13
C ASP A 196 -0.89 3.05 15.80
N LEU A 197 -1.48 2.35 14.82
CA LEU A 197 -1.96 2.89 13.55
C LEU A 197 -3.42 3.34 13.59
N ASN A 198 -4.14 3.07 14.69
CA ASN A 198 -5.58 3.30 14.84
C ASN A 198 -6.40 2.66 13.69
N ASP A 199 -6.02 1.45 13.29
CA ASP A 199 -6.69 0.67 12.25
C ASP A 199 -6.68 -0.81 12.67
N ALA A 200 -7.79 -1.26 13.27
CA ALA A 200 -7.96 -2.64 13.70
C ALA A 200 -8.08 -3.64 12.54
N ASP A 201 -8.36 -3.17 11.33
CA ASP A 201 -8.70 -3.97 10.16
C ASP A 201 -7.64 -3.99 9.07
N VAL A 202 -6.50 -3.30 9.27
CA VAL A 202 -5.39 -3.34 8.31
C VAL A 202 -4.96 -4.80 8.06
N PRO A 203 -4.97 -5.25 6.79
CA PRO A 203 -4.52 -6.59 6.42
C PRO A 203 -3.06 -6.82 6.85
N PHE A 204 -2.79 -7.97 7.48
CA PHE A 204 -1.44 -8.40 7.80
C PHE A 204 -1.19 -9.77 7.20
N VAL A 205 -0.20 -9.88 6.30
CA VAL A 205 0.13 -11.14 5.63
C VAL A 205 1.54 -11.54 6.03
N ALA A 206 1.67 -12.76 6.55
CA ALA A 206 2.96 -13.38 6.83
C ALA A 206 3.22 -14.55 5.87
N GLY A 207 4.49 -14.93 5.70
CA GLY A 207 4.88 -16.04 4.82
C GLY A 207 5.61 -17.10 5.61
N THR A 208 5.39 -18.38 5.27
CA THR A 208 6.19 -19.48 5.81
C THR A 208 7.63 -19.37 5.35
N LEU A 209 8.54 -19.93 6.14
CA LEU A 209 9.96 -20.08 5.81
C LEU A 209 10.12 -21.16 4.74
N GLY A 210 11.15 -21.03 3.91
CA GLY A 210 11.43 -21.95 2.80
C GLY A 210 11.66 -23.39 3.26
N ASP A 211 11.13 -24.35 2.51
CA ASP A 211 11.30 -25.78 2.78
C ASP A 211 12.71 -26.32 2.49
N PHE A 212 13.52 -25.53 1.77
CA PHE A 212 14.94 -25.77 1.52
C PHE A 212 15.85 -25.59 2.74
N LEU A 213 15.34 -24.99 3.83
CA LEU A 213 16.13 -24.76 5.03
C LEU A 213 16.54 -26.11 5.65
N SER A 214 17.79 -26.20 6.10
CA SER A 214 18.34 -27.46 6.62
C SER A 214 17.55 -27.97 7.82
N ASN A 215 17.41 -29.30 7.90
CA ASN A 215 16.85 -29.99 9.07
C ASN A 215 17.93 -30.43 10.07
N ASP A 216 19.20 -30.20 9.75
CA ASP A 216 20.32 -30.64 10.57
C ASP A 216 20.50 -29.70 11.76
N ALA A 217 20.76 -30.25 12.95
CA ALA A 217 21.01 -29.44 14.15
C ALA A 217 22.25 -28.52 14.01
N GLY A 218 23.14 -28.80 13.05
CA GLY A 218 24.26 -27.92 12.66
C GLY A 218 23.93 -26.92 11.55
N GLY A 219 22.83 -27.11 10.83
CA GLY A 219 22.33 -26.22 9.78
C GLY A 219 21.52 -25.07 10.38
N LYS A 220 21.95 -23.84 10.15
CA LYS A 220 21.21 -22.65 10.62
C LYS A 220 20.39 -22.11 9.46
N PRO A 221 19.06 -21.92 9.59
CA PRO A 221 18.16 -22.17 10.74
C PRO A 221 17.61 -23.61 10.85
N TYR A 222 17.37 -24.14 12.05
CA TYR A 222 17.02 -25.56 12.27
C TYR A 222 15.59 -25.83 12.78
N HIS A 223 14.99 -24.95 13.59
CA HIS A 223 13.59 -25.08 14.06
C HIS A 223 12.57 -24.44 13.12
N TRP A 224 12.90 -24.27 11.84
CA TRP A 224 12.05 -23.55 10.88
C TRP A 224 10.68 -24.22 10.69
N LYS A 225 10.60 -25.56 10.81
CA LYS A 225 9.33 -26.29 10.78
C LYS A 225 8.42 -25.92 11.94
N THR A 226 8.98 -25.73 13.14
CA THR A 226 8.24 -25.28 14.32
C THR A 226 7.73 -23.86 14.11
N VAL A 227 8.58 -22.96 13.58
CA VAL A 227 8.14 -21.60 13.23
C VAL A 227 7.04 -21.60 12.17
N ASN A 228 7.15 -22.43 11.12
CA ASN A 228 6.10 -22.59 10.11
C ASN A 228 4.79 -23.09 10.72
N ALA A 229 4.84 -24.08 11.62
CA ALA A 229 3.66 -24.55 12.34
C ALA A 229 3.03 -23.43 13.19
N GLN A 230 3.84 -22.59 13.85
CA GLN A 230 3.35 -21.44 14.60
C GLN A 230 2.76 -20.35 13.69
N LEU A 231 3.37 -20.06 12.55
CA LEU A 231 2.83 -19.09 11.58
C LEU A 231 1.41 -19.47 11.16
N GLN A 232 1.14 -20.76 10.91
CA GLN A 232 -0.19 -21.24 10.53
C GLN A 232 -1.26 -21.00 11.61
N LEU A 233 -0.90 -20.76 12.87
CA LEU A 233 -1.84 -20.44 13.94
C LEU A 233 -2.27 -18.96 13.94
N LEU A 234 -1.51 -18.07 13.29
CA LEU A 234 -1.70 -16.63 13.36
C LEU A 234 -3.13 -16.16 12.99
N PRO A 235 -3.77 -16.68 11.91
CA PRO A 235 -5.15 -16.29 11.56
C PRO A 235 -6.19 -16.59 12.64
N GLY A 236 -5.95 -17.58 13.49
CA GLY A 236 -6.80 -17.90 14.63
C GLY A 236 -6.55 -17.03 15.87
N LEU A 237 -5.42 -16.32 15.92
CA LEU A 237 -5.00 -15.49 17.06
C LEU A 237 -5.24 -14.01 16.82
N SER A 238 -5.10 -13.55 15.58
CA SER A 238 -5.34 -12.15 15.20
C SER A 238 -6.13 -12.14 13.90
N ALA A 239 -7.31 -11.51 13.93
CA ALA A 239 -8.18 -11.42 12.76
C ALA A 239 -7.49 -10.68 11.61
N ARG A 240 -8.08 -10.70 10.41
CA ARG A 240 -7.56 -9.92 9.27
C ARG A 240 -6.10 -10.28 8.93
N THR A 241 -5.69 -11.50 9.24
CA THR A 241 -4.37 -12.01 8.92
C THR A 241 -4.45 -13.23 8.02
N ALA A 242 -3.45 -13.42 7.16
CA ALA A 242 -3.33 -14.57 6.29
C ALA A 242 -1.87 -15.05 6.22
N ILE A 243 -1.70 -16.33 5.91
CA ILE A 243 -0.39 -16.96 5.73
C ILE A 243 -0.21 -17.35 4.27
N VAL A 244 0.92 -16.95 3.70
CA VAL A 244 1.37 -17.34 2.37
C VAL A 244 2.33 -18.50 2.51
N ASP A 245 2.10 -19.57 1.76
CA ASP A 245 3.02 -20.70 1.72
C ASP A 245 4.21 -20.42 0.80
N ALA A 246 5.41 -20.70 1.30
CA ALA A 246 6.68 -20.69 0.58
C ALA A 246 7.12 -22.09 0.11
N GLY A 247 6.27 -23.11 0.24
CA GLY A 247 6.52 -24.45 -0.28
C GLY A 247 6.83 -24.46 -1.79
N GLY A 248 7.81 -25.30 -2.17
CA GLY A 248 8.28 -25.46 -3.54
C GLY A 248 9.13 -24.32 -4.09
N LEU A 249 9.43 -23.32 -3.27
CA LEU A 249 10.34 -22.23 -3.60
C LEU A 249 11.80 -22.64 -3.35
N LYS A 250 12.74 -21.95 -3.98
CA LYS A 250 14.15 -22.33 -4.02
C LYS A 250 15.04 -21.32 -3.30
N ALA A 251 16.11 -21.85 -2.73
CA ALA A 251 17.20 -21.06 -2.18
C ALA A 251 18.21 -20.65 -3.25
N LYS A 252 18.97 -19.62 -2.93
CA LYS A 252 20.30 -19.40 -3.48
C LYS A 252 21.27 -20.48 -3.02
N SER A 253 22.49 -20.43 -3.55
CA SER A 253 23.60 -21.31 -3.13
C SER A 253 23.97 -21.21 -1.65
N ASP A 254 23.52 -20.17 -0.92
CA ASP A 254 23.74 -20.04 0.52
C ASP A 254 22.80 -20.89 1.38
N GLY A 255 21.77 -21.51 0.78
CA GLY A 255 20.83 -22.40 1.47
C GLY A 255 19.89 -21.71 2.45
N VAL A 256 19.87 -20.37 2.51
CA VAL A 256 19.09 -19.59 3.49
C VAL A 256 18.19 -18.57 2.82
N HIS A 257 18.67 -17.91 1.77
CA HIS A 257 17.92 -16.86 1.10
C HIS A 257 17.24 -17.38 -0.16
N PHE A 258 16.00 -16.94 -0.41
CA PHE A 258 15.31 -17.27 -1.65
C PHE A 258 16.06 -16.75 -2.87
N ASP A 259 16.01 -17.50 -3.97
CA ASP A 259 16.41 -16.98 -5.28
C ASP A 259 15.40 -15.96 -5.83
N THR A 260 15.80 -15.21 -6.86
CA THR A 260 14.94 -14.16 -7.43
C THR A 260 13.63 -14.70 -7.98
N PRO A 261 13.58 -15.77 -8.82
CA PRO A 261 12.32 -16.34 -9.29
C PRO A 261 11.36 -16.72 -8.15
N SER A 262 11.90 -17.28 -7.07
CA SER A 262 11.12 -17.65 -5.88
C SER A 262 10.59 -16.43 -5.14
N LEU A 263 11.39 -15.37 -4.99
CA LEU A 263 10.92 -14.11 -4.43
C LEU A 263 9.82 -13.48 -5.29
N ARG A 264 9.89 -13.60 -6.62
CA ARG A 264 8.82 -13.11 -7.51
C ARG A 264 7.51 -13.84 -7.25
N THR A 265 7.57 -15.16 -7.28
CA THR A 265 6.43 -16.04 -7.00
C THR A 265 5.85 -15.74 -5.62
N LEU A 266 6.70 -15.58 -4.61
CA LEU A 266 6.27 -15.27 -3.26
C LEU A 266 5.57 -13.91 -3.20
N GLY A 267 6.11 -12.87 -3.83
CA GLY A 267 5.48 -11.55 -3.88
C GLY A 267 4.08 -11.55 -4.52
N GLU A 268 3.87 -12.33 -5.58
CA GLU A 268 2.55 -12.53 -6.19
C GLU A 268 1.58 -13.20 -5.21
N ARG A 269 2.02 -14.26 -4.51
CA ARG A 269 1.21 -14.93 -3.48
C ARG A 269 0.82 -13.99 -2.34
N TYR A 270 1.72 -13.10 -1.91
CA TYR A 270 1.42 -12.06 -0.92
C TYR A 270 0.37 -11.06 -1.44
N ALA A 271 0.46 -10.66 -2.71
CA ALA A 271 -0.50 -9.75 -3.31
C ALA A 271 -1.90 -10.37 -3.35
N ASP A 272 -1.99 -11.62 -3.79
CA ASP A 272 -3.26 -12.35 -3.83
C ASP A 272 -3.89 -12.47 -2.43
N ALA A 273 -3.10 -12.75 -1.39
CA ALA A 273 -3.58 -12.83 -0.01
C ALA A 273 -4.07 -11.47 0.53
N ILE A 274 -3.34 -10.39 0.27
CA ILE A 274 -3.77 -9.02 0.63
C ILE A 274 -5.08 -8.66 -0.07
N GLN A 275 -5.21 -8.95 -1.37
CA GLN A 275 -6.43 -8.68 -2.13
C GLN A 275 -7.63 -9.46 -1.59
N GLN A 276 -7.45 -10.72 -1.19
CA GLN A 276 -8.52 -11.52 -0.58
C GLN A 276 -9.00 -10.90 0.73
N LEU A 277 -8.07 -10.48 1.61
CA LEU A 277 -8.43 -9.78 2.84
C LEU A 277 -9.16 -8.46 2.53
N GLN A 278 -8.68 -7.65 1.59
CA GLN A 278 -9.33 -6.39 1.24
C GLN A 278 -10.77 -6.58 0.68
N LYS A 279 -10.99 -7.60 -0.17
CA LYS A 279 -12.32 -7.91 -0.73
C LYS A 279 -13.32 -8.33 0.36
N SER A 280 -12.88 -9.09 1.35
CA SER A 280 -13.74 -9.53 2.47
C SER A 280 -14.27 -8.37 3.33
N THR A 281 -13.62 -7.20 3.31
CA THR A 281 -14.09 -5.99 4.01
C THR A 281 -15.15 -5.23 3.21
N ALA A 282 -14.99 -5.14 1.89
CA ALA A 282 -15.93 -4.40 1.04
C ALA A 282 -17.34 -5.04 0.96
N GLN A 283 -17.49 -6.27 1.46
CA GLN A 283 -18.73 -7.04 1.48
C GLN A 283 -19.46 -7.04 2.84
N LYS A 284 -18.90 -6.39 3.86
CA LYS A 284 -19.53 -6.21 5.18
C LYS A 284 -20.04 -4.79 5.32
#